data_AF-A0A2K5NUQ2-F1
#
_entry.id   AF-A0A2K5NUQ2-F1
#
_cell.length_a   1.000
_cell.length_b   1.000
_cell.length_c   1.000
_cell.angle_alpha   90.00
_cell.angle_beta   90.00
_cell.angle_gamma   90.00
#
_symmetry.space_group_name_H-M   'P 1'
#
loop_
_entity.id
_entity.type
_entity.pdbx_description
1 polymer ?
#
loop_
_entity_poly.entity_id
_entity_poly.type
_entity_poly.pdbx_seq_one_letter_code
_entity_poly.pdbx_strand_id
1 'polypeptide(L)'
;MLCYVTRPDAVLMEVEVEAKANGEDCLNQVCRRLGIIEVDYFGLQFTGSKGESLWLNLRNRISQQMDGLAPYRLKLRVKFFVEPHLILQEQTRHIFFLHIKEALLAGHLLCSPEQAVELSALLAQTKFGDYNQNTAKYNYEELCAKELSSATLNRIAYPVVQMATQSGKNVYLTVTKESGNSIVLLFKMISTRAASGLYRAITETHAFYRCDTVTSAVMMQYSRDLKGHLASLFLNENINLGKKYVFDIKRTSKEVYDHARRALYNAGVVDLVSRSNQSPSHSPLKSSESSMNCSSCEGLSCQQTRALQEKLRKLKEAMLCMVCCEEEINSTFCPCGHTVCCESCATQLQSCPVCRSHVEHVQHVYLPTHTSLLNLTVI
;
A
#
# COMPACT_ATOMS: atom_id res chain seq x y z
N MET A 1 -23.19 9.13 20.88
CA MET A 1 -23.58 7.74 20.62
C MET A 1 -22.42 6.84 20.98
N LEU A 2 -22.72 5.67 21.55
CA LEU A 2 -21.72 4.76 22.09
C LEU A 2 -21.38 3.64 21.10
N CYS A 3 -20.09 3.41 20.89
CA CYS A 3 -19.52 2.31 20.10
C CYS A 3 -18.65 1.42 20.99
N TYR A 4 -18.92 0.11 20.99
CA TYR A 4 -18.07 -0.90 21.58
C TYR A 4 -17.11 -1.45 20.53
N VAL A 5 -15.84 -1.07 20.63
CA VAL A 5 -14.79 -1.46 19.69
C VAL A 5 -13.93 -2.56 20.32
N THR A 6 -14.00 -3.78 19.78
CA THR A 6 -13.11 -4.88 20.18
C THR A 6 -11.77 -4.72 19.49
N ARG A 7 -10.69 -4.67 20.27
CA ARG A 7 -9.30 -4.66 19.79
C ARG A 7 -8.83 -6.08 19.42
N PRO A 8 -7.74 -6.22 18.63
CA PRO A 8 -7.16 -7.53 18.29
C PRO A 8 -6.65 -8.37 19.48
N ASP A 9 -6.38 -7.76 20.63
CA ASP A 9 -6.09 -8.47 21.90
C ASP A 9 -7.34 -8.82 22.71
N ALA A 10 -8.52 -8.81 22.07
CA ALA A 10 -9.84 -9.08 22.65
C ALA A 10 -10.32 -8.07 23.70
N VAL A 11 -9.57 -7.00 23.98
CA VAL A 11 -9.99 -5.95 24.91
C VAL A 11 -11.10 -5.10 24.29
N LEU A 12 -12.17 -4.87 25.05
CA LEU A 12 -13.28 -4.00 24.62
C LEU A 12 -12.99 -2.54 24.98
N MET A 13 -13.12 -1.65 24.00
CA MET A 13 -13.04 -0.20 24.20
C MET A 13 -14.41 0.43 24.03
N GLU A 14 -14.83 1.22 25.02
CA GLU A 14 -16.00 2.07 24.93
C GLU A 14 -15.60 3.40 24.28
N VAL A 15 -16.19 3.73 23.14
CA VAL A 15 -15.85 4.91 22.34
C VAL A 15 -17.12 5.72 22.13
N GLU A 16 -17.17 6.88 22.78
CA GLU A 16 -18.27 7.81 22.60
C GLU A 16 -17.93 8.83 21.51
N VAL A 17 -18.80 8.89 20.49
CA VAL A 17 -18.70 9.80 19.33
C VAL A 17 -19.99 10.61 19.19
N GLU A 18 -19.96 11.70 18.45
CA GLU A 18 -21.17 12.48 18.16
C GLU A 18 -22.24 11.66 17.42
N ALA A 19 -23.52 11.99 17.59
CA ALA A 19 -24.62 11.26 16.97
C ALA A 19 -24.60 11.27 15.43
N LYS A 20 -23.96 12.28 14.83
CA LYS A 20 -23.80 12.44 13.37
C LYS A 20 -22.39 12.09 12.88
N ALA A 21 -21.55 11.51 13.74
CA ALA A 21 -20.18 11.17 13.41
C ALA A 21 -20.08 10.16 12.25
N ASN A 22 -19.04 10.33 11.45
CA ASN A 22 -18.66 9.42 10.39
C ASN A 22 -17.82 8.25 10.96
N GLY A 23 -17.66 7.18 10.18
CA GLY A 23 -16.83 6.05 10.59
C GLY A 23 -15.37 6.44 10.91
N GLU A 24 -14.83 7.46 10.22
CA GLU A 24 -13.50 8.00 10.45
C GLU A 24 -13.31 8.59 11.84
N ASP A 25 -14.33 9.24 12.40
CA ASP A 25 -14.23 9.89 13.71
C ASP A 25 -14.02 8.83 14.81
N CYS A 26 -14.79 7.75 14.72
CA CYS A 26 -14.64 6.59 15.61
C CYS A 26 -13.27 5.94 15.46
N LEU A 27 -12.83 5.66 14.22
CA LEU A 27 -11.51 5.06 13.98
C LEU A 27 -10.38 5.95 14.51
N ASN A 28 -10.41 7.25 14.22
CA ASN A 28 -9.41 8.20 14.69
C ASN A 28 -9.36 8.27 16.22
N GLN A 29 -10.50 8.24 16.90
CA GLN A 29 -10.54 8.23 18.36
C GLN A 29 -9.97 6.93 18.95
N VAL A 30 -10.26 5.78 18.34
CA VAL A 30 -9.65 4.49 18.71
C VAL A 30 -8.15 4.55 18.54
N CYS A 31 -7.67 4.95 17.35
CA CYS A 31 -6.24 5.03 17.04
C CYS A 31 -5.51 6.04 17.95
N ARG A 32 -6.12 7.20 18.24
CA ARG A 32 -5.57 8.19 19.17
C ARG A 32 -5.36 7.59 20.56
N ARG A 33 -6.34 6.85 21.09
CA ARG A 33 -6.24 6.19 22.41
C ARG A 33 -5.21 5.06 22.43
N LEU A 34 -4.96 4.43 21.27
CA LEU A 34 -3.92 3.41 21.11
C LEU A 34 -2.56 4.00 20.72
N GLY A 35 -2.45 5.33 20.57
CA GLY A 35 -1.22 6.00 20.13
C GLY A 35 -0.81 5.70 18.69
N ILE A 36 -1.72 5.27 17.81
CA ILE A 36 -1.43 4.88 16.42
C ILE A 36 -1.45 6.11 15.50
N ILE A 37 -0.32 6.37 14.82
CA ILE A 37 -0.21 7.42 13.79
C ILE A 37 -0.54 6.89 12.40
N GLU A 38 -0.18 5.64 12.11
CA GLU A 38 -0.39 4.95 10.82
C GLU A 38 -1.83 4.44 10.66
N VAL A 39 -2.81 5.32 10.90
CA VAL A 39 -4.26 5.01 10.95
C VAL A 39 -4.77 4.37 9.66
N ASP A 40 -4.22 4.80 8.53
CA ASP A 40 -4.65 4.42 7.18
C ASP A 40 -4.49 2.90 6.89
N TYR A 41 -3.71 2.15 7.68
CA TYR A 41 -3.65 0.68 7.57
C TYR A 41 -4.84 -0.05 8.19
N PHE A 42 -5.61 0.63 9.03
CA PHE A 42 -6.68 0.04 9.84
C PHE A 42 -8.07 0.36 9.31
N GLY A 43 -9.04 -0.43 9.78
CA GLY A 43 -10.45 -0.16 9.61
C GLY A 43 -11.28 -0.72 10.77
N LEU A 44 -12.57 -0.43 10.73
CA LEU A 44 -13.54 -0.98 11.66
C LEU A 44 -14.44 -1.97 10.94
N GLN A 45 -14.54 -3.19 11.45
CA GLN A 45 -15.39 -4.24 10.90
C GLN A 45 -16.63 -4.44 11.78
N PHE A 46 -17.77 -4.78 11.18
CA PHE A 46 -18.99 -5.13 11.89
C PHE A 46 -19.70 -6.29 11.20
N THR A 47 -20.62 -6.93 11.92
CA THR A 47 -21.43 -8.01 11.37
C THR A 47 -22.76 -7.44 10.87
N GLY A 48 -23.08 -7.68 9.59
CA GLY A 48 -24.34 -7.30 8.97
C GLY A 48 -25.51 -8.17 9.43
N SER A 49 -26.73 -7.79 9.04
CA SER A 49 -27.97 -8.48 9.41
C SER A 49 -28.08 -9.91 8.91
N LYS A 50 -27.25 -10.35 7.96
CA LYS A 50 -27.20 -11.75 7.48
C LYS A 50 -25.96 -12.49 7.95
N GLY A 51 -25.26 -11.97 8.96
CA GLY A 51 -24.04 -12.56 9.49
C GLY A 51 -22.79 -12.29 8.63
N GLU A 52 -22.90 -11.48 7.57
CA GLU A 52 -21.74 -11.13 6.75
C GLU A 52 -20.81 -10.17 7.48
N SER A 53 -19.50 -10.31 7.26
CA SER A 53 -18.52 -9.40 7.85
C SER A 53 -18.25 -8.22 6.90
N LEU A 54 -18.51 -7.00 7.36
CA LEU A 54 -18.46 -5.78 6.54
C LEU A 54 -17.51 -4.76 7.14
N TRP A 55 -16.80 -4.04 6.27
CA TRP A 55 -16.04 -2.86 6.66
C TRP A 55 -16.98 -1.66 6.80
N LEU A 56 -16.88 -0.95 7.92
CA LEU A 56 -17.52 0.33 8.12
C LEU A 56 -16.97 1.34 7.11
N ASN A 57 -17.87 2.03 6.41
CA ASN A 57 -17.48 3.11 5.53
C ASN A 57 -17.04 4.31 6.36
N LEU A 58 -15.79 4.74 6.20
CA LEU A 58 -15.20 5.78 7.04
C LEU A 58 -15.72 7.18 6.71
N ARG A 59 -16.24 7.41 5.50
CA ARG A 59 -16.74 8.71 5.04
C ARG A 59 -18.23 8.91 5.29
N ASN A 60 -18.96 7.83 5.53
CA ASN A 60 -20.38 7.86 5.81
C ASN A 60 -20.66 7.84 7.32
N ARG A 61 -21.85 8.33 7.69
CA ARG A 61 -22.34 8.31 9.07
C ARG A 61 -22.48 6.89 9.58
N ILE A 62 -22.08 6.66 10.82
CA ILE A 62 -22.14 5.31 11.43
C ILE A 62 -23.59 4.84 11.56
N SER A 63 -24.48 5.74 12.02
CA SER A 63 -25.90 5.45 12.24
C SER A 63 -26.69 5.09 10.96
N GLN A 64 -26.18 5.45 9.78
CA GLN A 64 -26.80 5.08 8.50
C GLN A 64 -26.34 3.72 7.96
N GLN A 65 -25.26 3.17 8.50
CA GLN A 65 -24.63 1.94 8.02
C GLN A 65 -24.94 0.73 8.88
N MET A 66 -25.12 0.96 10.18
CA MET A 66 -25.36 -0.08 11.15
C MET A 66 -26.85 -0.29 11.35
N ASP A 67 -27.28 -1.54 11.25
CA ASP A 67 -28.64 -1.92 11.61
C ASP A 67 -28.75 -1.96 13.14
N GLY A 68 -29.85 -1.44 13.69
CA GLY A 68 -30.16 -1.51 15.12
C GLY A 68 -29.84 -0.24 15.92
N LEU A 69 -30.08 -0.33 17.22
CA LEU A 69 -29.85 0.75 18.18
C LEU A 69 -28.46 0.63 18.80
N ALA A 70 -27.90 1.77 19.20
CA ALA A 70 -26.67 1.81 20.00
C ALA A 70 -26.85 1.02 21.32
N PRO A 71 -25.78 0.41 21.87
CA PRO A 71 -24.38 0.57 21.48
C PRO A 71 -23.96 -0.28 20.27
N TYR A 72 -23.23 0.34 19.35
CA TYR A 72 -22.76 -0.29 18.13
C TYR A 72 -21.53 -1.15 18.36
N ARG A 73 -21.51 -2.39 17.85
CA ARG A 73 -20.38 -3.32 18.02
C ARG A 73 -19.48 -3.31 16.78
N LEU A 74 -18.22 -2.94 16.97
CA LEU A 74 -17.21 -2.82 15.94
C LEU A 74 -15.96 -3.60 16.35
N LYS A 75 -15.14 -4.00 15.38
CA LYS A 75 -13.85 -4.65 15.60
C LYS A 75 -12.76 -3.85 14.90
N LEU A 76 -11.73 -3.43 15.63
CA LEU A 76 -10.54 -2.84 15.03
C LEU A 76 -9.75 -3.93 14.32
N ARG A 77 -9.48 -3.74 13.03
CA ARG A 77 -8.81 -4.73 12.18
C ARG A 77 -7.82 -4.03 11.26
N VAL A 78 -6.76 -4.76 10.87
CA VAL A 78 -5.85 -4.35 9.79
C VAL A 78 -6.61 -4.56 8.49
N LYS A 79 -6.72 -3.50 7.70
CA LYS A 79 -7.41 -3.51 6.40
C LYS A 79 -6.42 -3.66 5.26
N PHE A 80 -5.25 -3.04 5.38
CA PHE A 80 -4.19 -3.08 4.38
C PHE A 80 -2.89 -3.61 5.00
N PHE A 81 -2.56 -4.86 4.70
CA PHE A 81 -1.30 -5.46 5.10
C PHE A 81 -0.13 -4.93 4.25
N VAL A 82 0.96 -4.54 4.90
CA VAL A 82 2.21 -4.11 4.27
C VAL A 82 3.36 -4.92 4.85
N GLU A 83 4.51 -4.89 4.19
CA GLU A 83 5.71 -5.57 4.68
C GLU A 83 6.14 -4.99 6.05
N PRO A 84 6.46 -5.82 7.06
CA PRO A 84 6.65 -5.36 8.45
C PRO A 84 7.67 -4.24 8.63
N HIS A 85 8.74 -4.25 7.84
CA HIS A 85 9.79 -3.23 7.86
C HIS A 85 9.37 -1.86 7.32
N LEU A 86 8.23 -1.76 6.61
CA LEU A 86 7.65 -0.48 6.16
C LEU A 86 6.80 0.17 7.25
N ILE A 87 6.42 -0.59 8.28
CA ILE A 87 5.68 -0.04 9.41
C ILE A 87 6.69 0.66 10.32
N LEU A 88 6.51 1.95 10.56
CA LEU A 88 7.47 2.77 11.29
C LEU A 88 7.23 2.74 12.80
N GLN A 89 6.00 2.49 13.24
CA GLN A 89 5.64 2.54 14.64
C GLN A 89 5.54 1.13 15.24
N GLU A 90 6.27 0.88 16.33
CA GLU A 90 6.25 -0.41 17.05
C GLU A 90 4.85 -0.80 17.51
N GLN A 91 4.05 0.16 17.97
CA GLN A 91 2.67 -0.09 18.34
C GLN A 91 1.80 -0.52 17.14
N THR A 92 2.01 0.05 15.94
CA THR A 92 1.34 -0.42 14.72
C THR A 92 1.75 -1.86 14.40
N ARG A 93 3.06 -2.17 14.47
CA ARG A 93 3.58 -3.54 14.26
C ARG A 93 2.98 -4.54 15.25
N HIS A 94 2.84 -4.14 16.51
CA HIS A 94 2.24 -4.98 17.54
C HIS A 94 0.77 -5.31 17.23
N ILE A 95 -0.03 -4.34 16.78
CA ILE A 95 -1.42 -4.59 16.39
C ILE A 95 -1.50 -5.49 15.14
N PHE A 96 -0.59 -5.34 14.18
CA PHE A 96 -0.46 -6.25 13.04
C PHE A 96 -0.16 -7.69 13.50
N PHE A 97 0.80 -7.86 14.42
CA PHE A 97 1.12 -9.15 15.01
C PHE A 97 -0.10 -9.78 15.69
N LEU A 98 -0.83 -9.03 16.51
CA LEU A 98 -2.01 -9.54 17.21
C LEU A 98 -3.08 -10.02 16.22
N HIS A 99 -3.29 -9.31 15.12
CA HIS A 99 -4.22 -9.73 14.07
C HIS A 99 -3.76 -11.03 13.40
N ILE A 100 -2.49 -11.12 13.00
CA ILE A 100 -1.94 -12.33 12.35
C ILE A 100 -2.02 -13.53 13.31
N LYS A 101 -1.66 -13.33 14.58
CA LYS A 101 -1.78 -14.35 15.62
C LYS A 101 -3.21 -14.85 15.77
N GLU A 102 -4.19 -13.95 15.84
CA GLU A 102 -5.61 -14.34 15.91
C GLU A 102 -6.02 -15.15 14.66
N ALA A 103 -5.60 -14.73 13.46
CA ALA A 103 -5.91 -15.43 12.21
C ALA A 103 -5.26 -16.81 12.12
N LEU A 104 -4.02 -16.95 12.61
CA LEU A 104 -3.30 -18.21 12.71
C LEU A 104 -4.01 -19.17 13.68
N LEU A 105 -4.32 -18.73 14.90
CA LEU A 105 -4.97 -19.56 15.92
C LEU A 105 -6.43 -19.90 15.59
N ALA A 106 -7.09 -19.08 14.77
CA ALA A 106 -8.43 -19.36 14.25
C ALA A 106 -8.43 -20.27 13.02
N GLY A 107 -7.26 -20.67 12.50
CA GLY A 107 -7.14 -21.50 11.30
C GLY A 107 -7.50 -20.77 9.99
N HIS A 108 -7.51 -19.44 9.98
CA HIS A 108 -7.77 -18.65 8.77
C HIS A 108 -6.52 -18.48 7.89
N LEU A 109 -5.32 -18.68 8.46
CA LEU A 109 -4.05 -18.69 7.75
C LEU A 109 -3.44 -20.08 7.83
N LEU A 110 -3.31 -20.75 6.68
CA LEU A 110 -2.68 -22.05 6.58
C LEU A 110 -1.16 -21.89 6.56
N CYS A 111 -0.46 -22.80 7.22
CA CYS A 111 1.00 -22.89 7.20
C CYS A 111 1.44 -24.35 7.01
N SER A 112 2.59 -24.56 6.37
CA SER A 112 3.16 -25.90 6.27
C SER A 112 3.58 -26.41 7.66
N PRO A 113 3.74 -27.73 7.87
CA PRO A 113 4.19 -28.26 9.15
C PRO A 113 5.51 -27.63 9.62
N GLU A 114 6.45 -27.37 8.71
CA GLU A 114 7.74 -26.76 9.01
C GLU A 114 7.56 -25.32 9.50
N GLN A 115 6.70 -24.54 8.81
CA GLN A 115 6.35 -23.18 9.23
C GLN A 115 5.60 -23.17 10.57
N ALA A 116 4.72 -24.15 10.80
CA ALA A 116 3.96 -24.26 12.05
C ALA A 116 4.88 -24.49 13.26
N VAL A 117 5.93 -25.31 13.11
CA VAL A 117 6.95 -25.51 14.15
C VAL A 117 7.65 -24.19 14.49
N GLU A 118 8.15 -23.47 13.48
CA GLU A 118 8.85 -22.20 13.68
C GLU A 118 7.93 -21.13 14.31
N LEU A 119 6.72 -20.97 13.77
CA LEU A 119 5.73 -20.02 14.28
C LEU A 119 5.32 -20.34 15.72
N SER A 120 5.16 -21.61 16.06
CA SER A 120 4.82 -22.04 17.43
C SER A 120 5.94 -21.67 18.42
N ALA A 121 7.20 -21.86 18.04
CA ALA A 121 8.35 -21.46 18.85
C ALA A 121 8.42 -19.93 19.03
N LEU A 122 8.26 -19.16 17.95
CA LEU A 122 8.27 -17.68 18.00
C LEU A 122 7.11 -17.12 18.84
N LEU A 123 5.92 -17.72 18.75
CA LEU A 123 4.77 -17.33 19.58
C LEU A 123 5.01 -17.62 21.06
N ALA A 124 5.66 -18.74 21.39
CA ALA A 124 6.05 -19.05 22.76
C ALA A 124 7.08 -18.04 23.28
N GLN A 125 8.12 -17.74 22.49
CA GLN A 125 9.13 -16.73 22.84
C GLN A 125 8.50 -15.36 23.10
N THR A 126 7.54 -14.95 22.27
CA THR A 126 6.84 -13.66 22.42
C THR A 126 6.00 -13.61 23.71
N LYS A 127 5.46 -14.75 24.16
CA LYS A 127 4.55 -14.82 25.32
C LYS A 127 5.25 -15.07 26.64
N PHE A 128 6.31 -15.90 26.62
CA PHE A 128 6.95 -16.41 27.83
C PHE A 128 8.42 -15.98 27.98
N GLY A 129 9.01 -15.37 26.94
CA GLY A 129 10.45 -15.10 26.90
C GLY A 129 11.24 -16.37 26.63
N ASP A 130 12.49 -16.39 27.10
CA ASP A 130 13.41 -17.51 26.87
C ASP A 130 12.88 -18.83 27.43
N TYR A 131 13.30 -19.93 26.80
CA TYR A 131 12.80 -21.26 27.13
C TYR A 131 13.00 -21.62 28.60
N ASN A 132 11.91 -22.08 29.22
CA ASN A 132 11.90 -22.68 30.55
C ASN A 132 10.88 -23.83 30.57
N GLN A 133 11.32 -25.00 31.03
CA GLN A 133 10.54 -26.23 31.05
C GLN A 133 9.23 -26.11 31.84
N ASN A 134 9.16 -25.20 32.82
CA ASN A 134 7.99 -25.04 33.69
C ASN A 134 6.91 -24.12 33.10
N THR A 135 7.27 -23.24 32.16
CA THR A 135 6.38 -22.20 31.62
C THR A 135 6.08 -22.35 30.13
N ALA A 136 6.90 -23.09 29.39
CA ALA A 136 6.76 -23.26 27.95
C ALA A 136 5.45 -23.99 27.60
N LYS A 137 4.56 -23.28 26.90
CA LYS A 137 3.36 -23.84 26.25
C LYS A 137 3.39 -23.47 24.77
N TYR A 138 3.00 -24.42 23.93
CA TYR A 138 3.06 -24.30 22.47
C TYR A 138 1.67 -24.48 21.86
N ASN A 139 1.45 -23.89 20.69
CA ASN A 139 0.16 -23.89 19.98
C ASN A 139 0.29 -24.52 18.60
N TYR A 140 0.86 -25.74 18.52
CA TYR A 140 1.09 -26.40 17.24
C TYR A 140 -0.21 -26.89 16.59
N GLU A 141 -1.11 -27.48 17.37
CA GLU A 141 -2.35 -28.06 16.86
C GLU A 141 -3.27 -27.01 16.23
N GLU A 142 -3.32 -25.80 16.78
CA GLU A 142 -4.13 -24.72 16.22
C GLU A 142 -3.53 -24.14 14.91
N LEU A 143 -2.21 -24.20 14.75
CA LEU A 143 -1.51 -23.76 13.55
C LEU A 143 -1.62 -24.78 12.41
N CYS A 144 -1.65 -26.06 12.75
CA CYS A 144 -1.91 -27.14 11.82
C CYS A 144 -3.41 -27.31 11.57
N ALA A 145 -3.99 -26.42 10.77
CA ALA A 145 -5.34 -26.61 10.30
C ALA A 145 -5.48 -27.90 9.45
N LYS A 146 -6.52 -28.68 9.75
CA LYS A 146 -7.04 -29.78 8.91
C LYS A 146 -7.34 -29.24 7.52
N GLU A 147 -6.82 -29.91 6.49
CA GLU A 147 -6.96 -29.57 5.06
C GLU A 147 -8.25 -28.79 4.73
N LEU A 148 -8.15 -27.46 4.65
CA LEU A 148 -9.14 -26.69 3.92
C LEU A 148 -8.65 -26.67 2.47
N SER A 149 -9.15 -27.62 1.68
CA SER A 149 -8.84 -27.71 0.26
C SER A 149 -9.43 -26.49 -0.47
N SER A 150 -8.64 -25.43 -0.51
CA SER A 150 -8.84 -24.34 -1.46
C SER A 150 -7.57 -24.22 -2.28
N ALA A 151 -7.38 -25.18 -3.20
CA ALA A 151 -6.45 -24.96 -4.29
C ALA A 151 -6.84 -23.63 -4.95
N THR A 152 -5.90 -22.68 -5.00
CA THR A 152 -6.14 -21.39 -5.64
C THR A 152 -6.47 -21.66 -7.11
N LEU A 153 -7.74 -21.54 -7.46
CA LEU A 153 -8.21 -21.88 -8.81
C LEU A 153 -7.59 -20.97 -9.86
N ASN A 154 -7.53 -19.66 -9.58
CA ASN A 154 -6.98 -18.66 -10.49
C ASN A 154 -6.33 -17.51 -9.71
N ARG A 155 -5.14 -17.08 -10.14
CA ARG A 155 -4.44 -15.90 -9.60
C ARG A 155 -4.45 -14.77 -10.65
N ILE A 156 -5.34 -13.81 -10.50
CA ILE A 156 -5.55 -12.71 -11.47
C ILE A 156 -4.87 -11.46 -10.95
N ALA A 157 -3.88 -10.95 -11.70
CA ALA A 157 -3.18 -9.71 -11.35
C ALA A 157 -4.02 -8.47 -11.72
N TYR A 158 -3.88 -7.37 -10.97
CA TYR A 158 -4.62 -6.13 -11.26
C TYR A 158 -4.46 -5.58 -12.69
N PRO A 159 -3.28 -5.63 -13.35
CA PRO A 159 -3.14 -5.10 -14.71
C PRO A 159 -4.04 -5.77 -15.75
N VAL A 160 -4.44 -7.03 -15.55
CA VAL A 160 -5.35 -7.74 -16.46
C VAL A 160 -6.83 -7.48 -16.13
N VAL A 161 -7.12 -6.82 -15.00
CA VAL A 161 -8.48 -6.42 -14.61
C VAL A 161 -8.81 -5.10 -15.31
N GLN A 162 -9.70 -5.16 -16.30
CA GLN A 162 -10.16 -3.98 -17.01
C GLN A 162 -11.14 -3.18 -16.16
N MET A 163 -12.16 -3.86 -15.65
CA MET A 163 -13.30 -3.25 -14.98
C MET A 163 -13.91 -4.19 -13.93
N ALA A 164 -14.37 -3.61 -12.83
CA ALA A 164 -15.24 -4.26 -11.86
C ALA A 164 -16.54 -3.45 -11.76
N THR A 165 -17.69 -4.12 -11.70
CA THR A 165 -18.99 -3.49 -11.46
C THR A 165 -19.82 -4.33 -10.50
N GLN A 166 -20.81 -3.72 -9.86
CA GLN A 166 -21.71 -4.40 -8.93
C GLN A 166 -23.16 -4.04 -9.27
N SER A 167 -24.03 -5.04 -9.27
CA SER A 167 -25.47 -4.87 -9.44
C SER A 167 -26.22 -5.84 -8.53
N GLY A 168 -27.03 -5.30 -7.62
CA GLY A 168 -27.72 -6.09 -6.60
C GLY A 168 -26.75 -6.98 -5.80
N LYS A 169 -26.95 -8.30 -5.84
CA LYS A 169 -26.08 -9.26 -5.14
C LYS A 169 -24.89 -9.76 -5.97
N ASN A 170 -24.72 -9.26 -7.19
CA ASN A 170 -23.71 -9.76 -8.12
C ASN A 170 -22.56 -8.78 -8.28
N VAL A 171 -21.34 -9.30 -8.36
CA VAL A 171 -20.13 -8.57 -8.76
C VAL A 171 -19.65 -9.15 -10.09
N TYR A 172 -19.39 -8.27 -11.05
CA TYR A 172 -18.92 -8.61 -12.38
C TYR A 172 -17.49 -8.10 -12.52
N LEU A 173 -16.56 -8.99 -12.86
CA LEU A 173 -15.16 -8.66 -13.06
C LEU A 173 -14.76 -8.97 -14.50
N THR A 174 -14.48 -7.93 -15.28
CA THR A 174 -14.03 -8.07 -16.66
C THR A 174 -12.50 -8.15 -16.68
N VAL A 175 -11.99 -9.28 -17.16
CA VAL A 175 -10.56 -9.62 -17.19
C VAL A 175 -10.13 -9.88 -18.63
N THR A 176 -8.98 -9.33 -19.03
CA THR A 176 -8.36 -9.61 -20.32
C THR A 176 -7.63 -10.95 -20.28
N LYS A 177 -7.94 -11.85 -21.21
CA LYS A 177 -7.19 -13.10 -21.41
C LYS A 177 -5.91 -12.85 -22.20
N GLU A 178 -4.99 -13.79 -22.17
CA GLU A 178 -3.75 -13.77 -22.97
C GLU A 178 -4.01 -13.63 -24.48
N SER A 179 -5.15 -14.14 -24.97
CA SER A 179 -5.57 -13.99 -26.37
C SER A 179 -6.08 -12.59 -26.74
N GLY A 180 -6.04 -11.62 -25.82
CA GLY A 180 -6.56 -10.27 -26.01
C GLY A 180 -8.09 -10.15 -25.85
N ASN A 181 -8.81 -11.27 -25.86
CA ASN A 181 -10.25 -11.30 -25.62
C ASN A 181 -10.57 -11.08 -24.14
N SER A 182 -11.67 -10.40 -23.87
CA SER A 182 -12.12 -10.12 -22.50
C SER A 182 -13.13 -11.16 -22.04
N ILE A 183 -13.03 -11.61 -20.79
CA ILE A 183 -14.00 -12.50 -20.14
C ILE A 183 -14.61 -11.80 -18.92
N VAL A 184 -15.91 -11.98 -18.72
CA VAL A 184 -16.62 -11.48 -17.54
C VAL A 184 -16.80 -12.63 -16.55
N LEU A 185 -16.20 -12.50 -15.38
CA LEU A 185 -16.42 -13.38 -14.24
C LEU A 185 -17.57 -12.84 -13.38
N LEU A 186 -18.52 -13.70 -13.04
CA LEU A 186 -19.69 -13.35 -12.23
C LEU A 186 -19.60 -14.01 -10.86
N PHE A 187 -19.69 -13.21 -9.80
CA PHE A 187 -19.73 -13.67 -8.41
C PHE A 187 -21.04 -13.25 -7.76
N LYS A 188 -21.84 -14.22 -7.32
CA LYS A 188 -23.10 -13.98 -6.60
C LYS A 188 -22.88 -14.08 -5.10
N MET A 189 -23.22 -13.02 -4.38
CA MET A 189 -22.99 -12.88 -2.94
C MET A 189 -24.28 -13.11 -2.14
N ILE A 190 -24.12 -13.33 -0.82
CA ILE A 190 -25.25 -13.57 0.10
C ILE A 190 -26.18 -12.34 0.25
N SER A 191 -25.63 -11.14 0.10
CA SER A 191 -26.36 -9.87 0.27
C SER A 191 -25.83 -8.79 -0.68
N THR A 192 -26.63 -7.74 -0.92
CA THR A 192 -26.23 -6.56 -1.68
C THR A 192 -25.09 -5.83 -0.99
N ARG A 193 -25.07 -5.79 0.35
CA ARG A 193 -23.99 -5.20 1.14
C ARG A 193 -22.69 -6.00 1.00
N ALA A 194 -22.75 -7.33 0.99
CA ALA A 194 -21.59 -8.18 0.74
C ALA A 194 -21.04 -7.99 -0.68
N ALA A 195 -21.91 -7.86 -1.70
CA ALA A 195 -21.49 -7.54 -3.07
C ALA A 195 -20.82 -6.17 -3.18
N SER A 196 -21.42 -5.14 -2.56
CA SER A 196 -20.83 -3.81 -2.49
C SER A 196 -19.49 -3.84 -1.74
N GLY A 197 -19.39 -4.61 -0.65
CA GLY A 197 -18.17 -4.83 0.11
C GLY A 197 -17.04 -5.43 -0.73
N LEU A 198 -17.33 -6.49 -1.52
CA LEU A 198 -16.34 -7.09 -2.42
C LEU A 198 -15.93 -6.12 -3.54
N TYR A 199 -16.87 -5.43 -4.16
CA TYR A 199 -16.59 -4.42 -5.17
C TYR A 199 -15.66 -3.33 -4.64
N ARG A 200 -15.97 -2.79 -3.45
CA ARG A 200 -15.13 -1.81 -2.76
C ARG A 200 -13.77 -2.38 -2.39
N ALA A 201 -13.70 -3.62 -1.92
CA ALA A 201 -12.42 -4.26 -1.61
C ALA A 201 -11.51 -4.34 -2.85
N ILE A 202 -12.05 -4.69 -4.02
CA ILE A 202 -11.29 -4.74 -5.27
C ILE A 202 -10.71 -3.37 -5.61
N THR A 203 -11.56 -2.33 -5.59
CA THR A 203 -11.19 -0.99 -6.05
C THR A 203 -10.34 -0.23 -5.05
N GLU A 204 -10.62 -0.33 -3.75
CA GLU A 204 -9.82 0.28 -2.67
C GLU A 204 -8.45 -0.38 -2.53
N THR A 205 -8.37 -1.71 -2.64
CA THR A 205 -7.07 -2.43 -2.59
C THR A 205 -6.20 -2.05 -3.79
N HIS A 206 -6.78 -1.99 -5.00
CA HIS A 206 -6.06 -1.51 -6.17
C HIS A 206 -5.51 -0.10 -5.92
N ALA A 207 -6.37 0.83 -5.52
CA ALA A 207 -6.00 2.21 -5.30
C ALA A 207 -4.94 2.37 -4.20
N PHE A 208 -5.02 1.60 -3.12
CA PHE A 208 -4.06 1.66 -2.01
C PHE A 208 -2.66 1.19 -2.41
N TYR A 209 -2.54 0.07 -3.14
CA TYR A 209 -1.24 -0.55 -3.43
C TYR A 209 -0.64 -0.20 -4.78
N ARG A 210 -1.44 0.26 -5.76
CA ARG A 210 -0.99 0.46 -7.15
C ARG A 210 -0.98 1.90 -7.62
N CYS A 211 -1.72 2.79 -6.96
CA CYS A 211 -1.74 4.20 -7.33
C CYS A 211 -0.74 4.98 -6.46
N ASP A 212 -0.18 6.05 -7.02
CA ASP A 212 0.72 6.93 -6.26
C ASP A 212 -0.06 7.78 -5.26
N THR A 213 -1.25 8.25 -5.66
CA THR A 213 -2.15 9.08 -4.84
C THR A 213 -3.61 8.63 -5.01
N VAL A 214 -4.46 8.92 -4.03
CA VAL A 214 -5.91 8.67 -4.16
C VAL A 214 -6.52 9.47 -5.33
N THR A 215 -6.03 10.69 -5.58
CA THR A 215 -6.46 11.50 -6.74
C THR A 215 -6.15 10.79 -8.06
N SER A 216 -4.97 10.19 -8.21
CA SER A 216 -4.62 9.41 -9.40
C SER A 216 -5.54 8.18 -9.57
N ALA A 217 -5.93 7.52 -8.48
CA ALA A 217 -6.88 6.41 -8.50
C ALA A 217 -8.28 6.84 -8.98
N VAL A 218 -8.79 7.96 -8.48
CA VAL A 218 -10.09 8.52 -8.90
C VAL A 218 -10.07 8.89 -10.38
N MET A 219 -8.98 9.52 -10.85
CA MET A 219 -8.80 9.87 -12.27
C MET A 219 -8.71 8.63 -13.17
N MET A 220 -7.99 7.58 -12.74
CA MET A 220 -7.87 6.32 -13.49
C MET A 220 -9.18 5.54 -13.56
N GLN A 221 -9.98 5.55 -12.49
CA GLN A 221 -11.30 4.92 -12.53
C GLN A 221 -12.27 5.70 -13.43
N TYR A 222 -12.19 7.04 -13.42
CA TYR A 222 -12.99 7.89 -14.28
C TYR A 222 -12.68 7.67 -15.77
N SER A 223 -11.41 7.62 -16.17
CA SER A 223 -11.00 7.44 -17.58
C SER A 223 -11.41 6.08 -18.18
N ARG A 224 -11.59 5.06 -17.34
CA ARG A 224 -12.05 3.73 -17.72
C ARG A 224 -13.57 3.61 -17.91
N ASP A 225 -14.36 4.58 -17.45
CA ASP A 225 -15.80 4.60 -17.69
C ASP A 225 -16.13 5.27 -19.04
N LEU A 226 -17.14 4.75 -19.76
CA LEU A 226 -17.60 5.26 -21.07
C LEU A 226 -17.89 6.78 -21.05
N LYS A 227 -18.33 7.30 -19.90
CA LYS A 227 -18.60 8.73 -19.66
C LYS A 227 -17.32 9.55 -19.46
N GLY A 228 -16.25 8.96 -18.94
CA GLY A 228 -14.95 9.61 -18.76
C GLY A 228 -14.10 9.62 -20.02
N HIS A 229 -14.25 8.61 -20.90
CA HIS A 229 -13.71 8.66 -22.26
C HIS A 229 -14.25 9.87 -23.04
N LEU A 230 -15.57 10.08 -23.02
CA LEU A 230 -16.21 11.23 -23.68
C LEU A 230 -15.92 12.58 -23.00
N ALA A 231 -15.76 12.62 -21.67
CA ALA A 231 -15.40 13.84 -20.96
C ALA A 231 -13.92 14.23 -21.16
N SER A 232 -13.01 13.25 -21.22
CA SER A 232 -11.57 13.49 -21.46
C SER A 232 -11.27 14.05 -22.86
N LEU A 233 -12.17 13.82 -23.82
CA LEU A 233 -12.06 14.34 -25.18
C LEU A 233 -12.56 15.78 -25.32
N PHE A 234 -13.39 16.31 -24.39
CA PHE A 234 -14.12 17.56 -24.63
C PHE A 234 -14.29 18.53 -23.43
N LEU A 235 -13.88 18.21 -22.20
CA LEU A 235 -14.19 19.06 -21.03
C LEU A 235 -12.96 19.32 -20.15
N ASN A 236 -12.31 20.47 -20.39
CA ASN A 236 -11.22 21.04 -19.59
C ASN A 236 -11.70 22.00 -18.48
N GLU A 237 -12.96 21.94 -18.03
CA GLU A 237 -13.46 22.83 -16.98
C GLU A 237 -14.24 22.11 -15.89
N ASN A 238 -13.69 22.17 -14.66
CA ASN A 238 -14.36 22.16 -13.35
C ASN A 238 -15.68 21.37 -13.22
N ILE A 239 -15.66 20.07 -13.48
CA ILE A 239 -16.75 19.18 -13.06
C ILE A 239 -16.42 18.66 -11.66
N ASN A 240 -17.45 18.53 -10.81
CA ASN A 240 -17.39 17.93 -9.47
C ASN A 240 -16.97 16.43 -9.53
N LEU A 241 -15.72 16.16 -9.93
CA LEU A 241 -15.12 14.86 -10.25
C LEU A 241 -15.15 13.88 -9.06
N GLY A 242 -15.22 14.40 -7.83
CA GLY A 242 -15.08 13.61 -6.60
C GLY A 242 -16.36 13.01 -6.02
N LYS A 243 -17.57 13.30 -6.53
CA LYS A 243 -18.83 12.87 -5.84
C LYS A 243 -19.28 11.43 -6.13
N LYS A 244 -18.84 10.83 -7.25
CA LYS A 244 -19.33 9.51 -7.69
C LYS A 244 -18.37 8.35 -7.36
N TYR A 245 -17.08 8.62 -7.24
CA TYR A 245 -16.03 7.62 -6.95
C TYR A 245 -15.30 7.98 -5.65
N VAL A 246 -16.08 8.04 -4.57
CA VAL A 246 -15.61 8.35 -3.23
C VAL A 246 -15.05 7.06 -2.62
N PHE A 247 -13.75 6.83 -2.77
CA PHE A 247 -13.05 5.78 -2.03
C PHE A 247 -13.00 6.10 -0.55
N ASP A 248 -13.02 5.09 0.33
CA ASP A 248 -12.78 5.35 1.76
C ASP A 248 -11.34 5.69 2.08
N ILE A 249 -10.41 5.24 1.25
CA ILE A 249 -8.98 5.51 1.44
C ILE A 249 -8.70 7.00 1.29
N LYS A 250 -7.88 7.54 2.21
CA LYS A 250 -7.40 8.92 2.16
C LYS A 250 -5.98 9.02 1.61
N ARG A 251 -5.20 7.96 1.79
CA ARG A 251 -3.80 7.84 1.39
C ARG A 251 -3.55 6.46 0.77
N THR A 252 -2.66 6.42 -0.22
CA THR A 252 -2.06 5.19 -0.76
C THR A 252 -0.99 4.67 0.19
N SER A 253 -0.52 3.44 0.00
CA SER A 253 0.52 2.83 0.86
C SER A 253 1.76 3.71 1.03
N LYS A 254 2.20 4.36 -0.06
CA LYS A 254 3.33 5.29 -0.08
C LYS A 254 3.03 6.57 0.71
N GLU A 255 1.84 7.14 0.51
CA GLU A 255 1.40 8.33 1.25
C GLU A 255 1.28 8.07 2.76
N VAL A 256 0.86 6.85 3.18
CA VAL A 256 0.81 6.47 4.60
C VAL A 256 2.21 6.46 5.21
N TYR A 257 3.15 5.80 4.54
CA TYR A 257 4.54 5.73 4.98
C TYR A 257 5.16 7.13 5.13
N ASP A 258 5.03 7.96 4.09
CA ASP A 258 5.58 9.31 4.09
C ASP A 258 4.93 10.21 5.15
N HIS A 259 3.62 10.09 5.34
CA HIS A 259 2.90 10.82 6.39
C HIS A 259 3.38 10.42 7.79
N ALA A 260 3.47 9.12 8.07
CA ALA A 260 3.90 8.61 9.36
C ALA A 260 5.34 9.03 9.69
N ARG A 261 6.24 8.94 8.71
CA ARG A 261 7.63 9.40 8.84
C ARG A 261 7.71 10.86 9.26
N ARG A 262 6.97 11.74 8.57
CA ARG A 262 6.93 13.18 8.89
C ARG A 262 6.31 13.45 10.26
N ALA A 263 5.23 12.76 10.59
CA ALA A 263 4.56 12.93 11.88
C ALA A 263 5.45 12.51 13.06
N LEU A 264 6.16 11.38 12.95
CA LEU A 264 7.10 10.90 13.96
C LEU A 264 8.29 11.86 14.13
N TYR A 265 8.83 12.37 13.02
CA TYR A 265 9.90 13.37 13.04
C TYR A 265 9.46 14.65 13.77
N ASN A 266 8.28 15.17 13.43
CA ASN A 266 7.73 16.38 14.06
C ASN A 266 7.36 16.17 15.54
N ALA A 267 7.05 14.94 15.95
CA ALA A 267 6.78 14.60 17.34
C ALA A 267 8.05 14.52 18.22
N GLY A 268 9.23 14.84 17.67
CA GLY A 268 10.49 14.78 18.41
C GLY A 268 10.94 13.35 18.72
N VAL A 269 10.37 12.35 18.05
CA VAL A 269 10.81 10.94 18.14
C VAL A 269 12.03 10.77 17.23
N VAL A 270 13.11 11.46 17.60
CA VAL A 270 14.40 11.43 16.92
C VAL A 270 15.20 10.25 17.47
N ASP A 271 14.77 9.01 17.18
CA ASP A 271 15.70 7.85 17.28
C ASP A 271 15.23 6.51 16.67
N LEU A 272 14.04 6.41 16.05
CA LEU A 272 13.60 5.13 15.46
C LEU A 272 14.24 4.81 14.10
N VAL A 273 14.88 5.79 13.46
CA VAL A 273 15.57 5.59 12.16
C VAL A 273 17.09 5.41 12.34
N SER A 274 17.63 5.67 13.54
CA SER A 274 19.08 5.69 13.77
C SER A 274 19.67 4.41 14.37
N ARG A 275 18.86 3.40 14.70
CA ARG A 275 19.35 2.12 15.27
C ARG A 275 19.61 0.99 14.25
N SER A 276 19.47 1.24 12.95
CA SER A 276 20.07 0.38 11.90
C SER A 276 21.36 0.96 11.31
N ASN A 277 21.85 2.11 11.81
CA ASN A 277 23.13 2.68 11.44
C ASN A 277 24.09 2.67 12.63
N GLN A 278 24.51 1.48 13.06
CA GLN A 278 25.87 1.34 13.57
C GLN A 278 26.76 0.86 12.43
N SER A 279 27.45 1.82 11.83
CA SER A 279 28.77 1.60 11.27
C SER A 279 29.70 1.08 12.37
N PRO A 280 30.40 -0.06 12.18
CA PRO A 280 31.65 -0.30 12.85
C PRO A 280 32.74 0.43 12.05
N SER A 281 33.10 1.63 12.49
CA SER A 281 34.40 2.21 12.15
C SER A 281 35.47 1.44 12.91
N HIS A 282 36.15 0.52 12.25
CA HIS A 282 37.61 0.42 12.22
C HIS A 282 38.01 -0.72 11.28
N SER A 283 38.69 -0.32 10.21
CA SER A 283 39.32 -1.16 9.21
C SER A 283 40.29 -2.17 9.84
N PRO A 284 40.59 -3.26 9.12
CA PRO A 284 41.90 -3.18 8.48
C PRO A 284 41.90 -3.71 7.05
N LEU A 285 42.88 -3.18 6.31
CA LEU A 285 43.51 -3.75 5.11
C LEU A 285 42.81 -3.45 3.78
N LYS A 286 43.27 -2.32 3.21
CA LYS A 286 43.93 -2.28 1.89
C LYS A 286 43.99 -3.62 1.16
N SER A 287 43.28 -3.71 0.04
CA SER A 287 43.85 -4.30 -1.18
C SER A 287 43.03 -3.84 -2.38
N SER A 288 43.66 -2.97 -3.16
CA SER A 288 43.67 -2.97 -4.63
C SER A 288 42.35 -3.17 -5.36
N GLU A 289 41.98 -2.13 -6.10
CA GLU A 289 41.30 -2.22 -7.39
C GLU A 289 41.61 -3.53 -8.12
N SER A 290 40.61 -4.40 -8.21
CA SER A 290 40.55 -5.38 -9.29
C SER A 290 39.10 -5.59 -9.64
N SER A 291 38.73 -5.04 -10.80
CA SER A 291 37.56 -5.41 -11.58
C SER A 291 37.49 -6.93 -11.75
N MET A 292 36.71 -7.61 -10.92
CA MET A 292 36.38 -9.02 -11.16
C MET A 292 34.96 -9.10 -11.70
N ASN A 293 34.88 -9.16 -13.03
CA ASN A 293 33.70 -9.64 -13.73
C ASN A 293 33.41 -11.07 -13.27
N CYS A 294 32.34 -11.22 -12.47
CA CYS A 294 31.88 -12.52 -12.01
C CYS A 294 31.03 -13.18 -13.10
N SER A 295 31.65 -13.98 -13.96
CA SER A 295 31.00 -14.62 -15.12
C SER A 295 30.32 -15.96 -14.84
N SER A 296 30.35 -16.51 -13.61
CA SER A 296 29.72 -17.82 -13.33
C SER A 296 29.33 -18.04 -11.86
N CYS A 297 28.28 -17.34 -11.40
CA CYS A 297 27.79 -17.36 -10.03
C CYS A 297 26.27 -17.60 -10.01
N GLU A 298 25.83 -18.83 -9.70
CA GLU A 298 24.41 -19.23 -9.63
C GLU A 298 23.80 -19.12 -8.21
N GLY A 299 24.31 -18.21 -7.36
CA GLY A 299 23.80 -17.99 -6.01
C GLY A 299 22.67 -16.93 -5.93
N LEU A 300 21.69 -17.13 -5.04
CA LEU A 300 20.54 -16.21 -4.83
C LEU A 300 20.94 -14.76 -4.46
N SER A 301 22.06 -14.53 -3.75
CA SER A 301 22.53 -13.17 -3.40
C SER A 301 23.13 -12.40 -4.58
N CYS A 302 23.69 -13.14 -5.54
CA CYS A 302 24.28 -12.64 -6.79
C CYS A 302 23.18 -12.10 -7.73
N GLN A 303 22.04 -12.80 -7.76
CA GLN A 303 20.87 -12.41 -8.55
C GLN A 303 20.19 -11.16 -8.01
N GLN A 304 20.06 -11.01 -6.68
CA GLN A 304 19.51 -9.81 -6.06
C GLN A 304 20.40 -8.58 -6.29
N THR A 305 21.72 -8.75 -6.16
CA THR A 305 22.69 -7.66 -6.41
C THR A 305 22.66 -7.22 -7.87
N ARG A 306 22.65 -8.16 -8.83
CA ARG A 306 22.50 -7.84 -10.26
C ARG A 306 21.16 -7.19 -10.57
N ALA A 307 20.07 -7.67 -9.97
CA ALA A 307 18.74 -7.09 -10.19
C ALA A 307 18.63 -5.66 -9.62
N LEU A 308 19.28 -5.38 -8.49
CA LEU A 308 19.34 -4.04 -7.91
C LEU A 308 20.23 -3.11 -8.74
N GLN A 309 21.41 -3.59 -9.19
CA GLN A 309 22.29 -2.86 -10.09
C GLN A 309 21.60 -2.53 -11.41
N GLU A 310 20.83 -3.47 -11.96
CA GLU A 310 20.06 -3.26 -13.18
C GLU A 310 18.92 -2.25 -13.00
N LYS A 311 18.24 -2.25 -11.84
CA LYS A 311 17.24 -1.23 -11.49
C LYS A 311 17.87 0.16 -11.32
N LEU A 312 19.02 0.24 -10.67
CA LEU A 312 19.78 1.49 -10.52
C LEU A 312 20.26 2.01 -11.87
N ARG A 313 20.73 1.12 -12.76
CA ARG A 313 21.14 1.47 -14.13
C ARG A 313 19.96 2.06 -14.91
N LYS A 314 18.79 1.40 -14.90
CA LYS A 314 17.57 1.89 -15.57
C LYS A 314 17.09 3.23 -15.03
N LEU A 315 17.19 3.44 -13.71
CA LEU A 315 16.84 4.73 -13.10
C LEU A 315 17.81 5.84 -13.50
N LYS A 316 19.11 5.55 -13.57
CA LYS A 316 20.13 6.49 -14.06
C LYS A 316 19.90 6.84 -15.53
N GLU A 317 19.66 5.84 -16.37
CA GLU A 317 19.38 6.04 -17.80
C GLU A 317 18.11 6.85 -18.05
N ALA A 318 17.07 6.67 -17.22
CA ALA A 318 15.84 7.46 -17.30
C ALA A 318 16.00 8.93 -16.91
N MET A 319 17.14 9.32 -16.31
CA MET A 319 17.47 10.70 -15.96
C MET A 319 18.43 11.35 -16.96
N LEU A 320 18.84 10.64 -18.00
CA LEU A 320 19.67 11.19 -19.07
C LEU A 320 18.82 11.86 -20.13
N CYS A 321 19.38 12.89 -20.75
CA CYS A 321 18.81 13.60 -21.87
C CYS A 321 18.44 12.62 -22.98
N MET A 322 17.21 12.68 -23.47
CA MET A 322 16.73 11.78 -24.52
C MET A 322 17.39 11.99 -25.89
N VAL A 323 18.17 13.06 -26.05
CA VAL A 323 18.82 13.43 -27.32
C VAL A 323 20.26 12.96 -27.35
N CYS A 324 21.08 13.38 -26.38
CA CYS A 324 22.49 12.94 -26.32
C CYS A 324 22.68 11.63 -25.56
N CYS A 325 21.76 11.25 -24.67
CA CYS A 325 21.89 10.10 -23.77
C CYS A 325 23.16 10.12 -22.89
N GLU A 326 23.75 11.30 -22.70
CA GLU A 326 25.04 11.48 -22.01
C GLU A 326 24.91 12.39 -20.77
N GLU A 327 24.24 13.54 -20.92
CA GLU A 327 24.05 14.52 -19.85
C GLU A 327 22.71 14.33 -19.13
N GLU A 328 22.62 14.72 -17.86
CA GLU A 328 21.35 14.67 -17.10
C GLU A 328 20.31 15.67 -17.64
N ILE A 329 19.04 15.31 -17.50
CA ILE A 329 17.92 16.20 -17.80
C ILE A 329 17.94 17.37 -16.81
N ASN A 330 18.00 18.60 -17.32
CA ASN A 330 17.98 19.82 -16.51
C ASN A 330 17.21 20.97 -17.17
N SER A 331 16.42 20.70 -18.22
CA SER A 331 15.77 21.74 -19.01
C SER A 331 14.29 21.43 -19.28
N THR A 332 13.47 22.48 -19.26
CA THR A 332 12.03 22.46 -19.54
C THR A 332 11.72 23.24 -20.80
N PHE A 333 10.90 22.67 -21.68
CA PHE A 333 10.39 23.37 -22.87
C PHE A 333 9.13 24.19 -22.53
N CYS A 334 9.14 25.49 -22.77
CA CYS A 334 7.96 26.35 -22.59
C CYS A 334 7.23 26.61 -23.91
N PRO A 335 5.88 26.60 -23.92
CA PRO A 335 4.98 26.52 -22.77
C PRO A 335 4.56 25.09 -22.36
N CYS A 336 4.99 24.05 -23.08
CA CYS A 336 4.44 22.69 -22.90
C CYS A 336 4.87 21.98 -21.60
N GLY A 337 5.91 22.44 -20.92
CA GLY A 337 6.33 21.95 -19.60
C GLY A 337 7.07 20.61 -19.61
N HIS A 338 7.40 20.05 -20.78
CA HIS A 338 8.11 18.77 -20.85
C HIS A 338 9.60 18.93 -20.48
N THR A 339 10.10 18.05 -19.61
CA THR A 339 11.47 18.04 -19.08
C THR A 339 12.20 16.76 -19.49
N VAL A 340 12.82 16.75 -20.66
CA VAL A 340 13.38 15.53 -21.27
C VAL A 340 14.78 15.69 -21.84
N CYS A 341 15.33 16.90 -21.83
CA CYS A 341 16.64 17.20 -22.39
C CYS A 341 17.55 17.90 -21.40
N CYS A 342 18.87 17.78 -21.62
CA CYS A 342 19.86 18.68 -21.05
C CYS A 342 19.81 20.04 -21.78
N GLU A 343 20.42 21.05 -21.18
CA GLU A 343 20.41 22.43 -21.65
C GLU A 343 21.08 22.59 -23.03
N SER A 344 22.20 21.91 -23.24
CA SER A 344 22.94 21.91 -24.50
C SER A 344 22.10 21.37 -25.66
N CYS A 345 21.32 20.31 -25.43
CA CYS A 345 20.44 19.73 -26.44
C CYS A 345 19.12 20.50 -26.58
N ALA A 346 18.55 20.99 -25.48
CA ALA A 346 17.26 21.68 -25.49
C ALA A 346 17.31 23.00 -26.27
N THR A 347 18.41 23.75 -26.15
CA THR A 347 18.60 25.05 -26.85
C THR A 347 18.71 24.93 -28.37
N GLN A 348 19.01 23.73 -28.89
CA GLN A 348 19.13 23.47 -30.33
C GLN A 348 17.80 23.04 -30.97
N LEU A 349 16.74 22.84 -30.18
CA LEU A 349 15.45 22.33 -30.65
C LEU A 349 14.42 23.45 -30.80
N GLN A 350 13.84 23.58 -31.99
CA GLN A 350 12.72 24.51 -32.25
C GLN A 350 11.35 23.95 -31.86
N SER A 351 11.25 22.63 -31.69
CA SER A 351 10.01 21.93 -31.30
C SER A 351 10.29 20.89 -30.22
N CYS A 352 9.37 20.75 -29.26
CA CYS A 352 9.48 19.77 -28.19
C CYS A 352 9.47 18.33 -28.75
N PRO A 353 10.43 17.46 -28.37
CA PRO A 353 10.52 16.11 -28.91
C PRO A 353 9.38 15.19 -28.43
N VAL A 354 8.66 15.56 -27.36
CA VAL A 354 7.53 14.78 -26.83
C VAL A 354 6.21 15.14 -27.52
N CYS A 355 5.86 16.43 -27.51
CA CYS A 355 4.54 16.89 -27.95
C CYS A 355 4.55 17.69 -29.26
N ARG A 356 5.74 17.94 -29.84
CA ARG A 356 5.97 18.68 -31.09
C ARG A 356 5.51 20.14 -31.09
N SER A 357 5.09 20.66 -29.93
CA SER A 357 4.79 22.09 -29.76
C SER A 357 6.04 22.93 -30.02
N HIS A 358 5.86 24.09 -30.64
CA HIS A 358 6.92 25.08 -30.84
C HIS A 358 7.50 25.51 -29.50
N VAL A 359 8.82 25.59 -29.40
CA VAL A 359 9.55 26.00 -28.19
C VAL A 359 9.70 27.52 -28.23
N GLU A 360 9.04 28.21 -27.31
CA GLU A 360 9.18 29.66 -27.16
C GLU A 360 10.50 30.01 -26.47
N HIS A 361 10.80 29.31 -25.38
CA HIS A 361 12.08 29.37 -24.68
C HIS A 361 12.32 28.08 -23.89
N VAL A 362 13.58 27.88 -23.51
CA VAL A 362 14.02 26.78 -22.66
C VAL A 362 14.33 27.33 -21.27
N GLN A 363 13.75 26.73 -20.25
CA GLN A 363 13.99 27.10 -18.85
C GLN A 363 14.82 26.02 -18.17
N HIS A 364 15.99 26.39 -17.64
CA HIS A 364 16.76 25.51 -16.78
C HIS A 364 15.97 25.21 -15.50
N VAL A 365 15.93 23.94 -15.12
CA VAL A 365 15.25 23.44 -13.92
C VAL A 365 16.19 22.59 -13.09
N TYR A 366 16.10 22.77 -11.78
CA TYR A 366 16.83 21.96 -10.82
C TYR A 366 15.97 20.76 -10.45
N LEU A 367 16.26 19.62 -11.07
CA LEU A 367 15.68 18.36 -10.64
C LEU A 367 16.40 17.88 -9.38
N PRO A 368 15.71 17.25 -8.43
CA PRO A 368 16.35 16.61 -7.27
C PRO A 368 17.04 15.32 -7.74
N THR A 369 18.12 15.46 -8.52
CA THR A 369 18.95 14.34 -8.99
C THR A 369 20.22 14.24 -8.15
N HIS A 370 20.30 13.08 -7.49
CA HIS A 370 21.41 12.29 -6.95
C HIS A 370 22.77 12.85 -6.46
N THR A 371 23.10 14.15 -6.52
CA THR A 371 24.41 14.64 -6.04
C THR A 371 24.29 15.69 -4.95
N SER A 372 23.36 16.63 -5.07
CA SER A 372 23.16 17.69 -4.08
C SER A 372 22.37 17.24 -2.84
N LEU A 373 21.61 16.14 -2.93
CA LEU A 373 20.91 15.52 -1.79
C LEU A 373 21.69 14.36 -1.13
N LEU A 374 22.75 13.87 -1.77
CA LEU A 374 23.53 12.71 -1.36
C LEU A 374 25.02 13.05 -1.25
N ASN A 375 25.38 14.19 -0.66
CA ASN A 375 26.73 14.47 -0.18
C ASN A 375 27.13 13.46 0.93
N LEU A 376 27.32 12.21 0.53
CA LEU A 376 28.22 11.24 1.11
C LEU A 376 29.58 11.53 0.49
N THR A 377 30.16 12.67 0.88
CA THR A 377 31.60 12.88 0.74
C THR A 377 32.28 11.79 1.55
N VAL A 378 32.83 10.81 0.86
CA VAL A 378 33.79 9.87 1.40
C VAL A 378 35.08 10.66 1.62
N ILE A 379 35.40 10.93 2.89
CA ILE A 379 36.78 11.18 3.34
C ILE A 379 37.30 9.87 3.89
#